data_AF-A0A9X5X9Y0-F1
#
_entry.id   AF-A0A9X5X9Y0-F1
#
_cell.length_a   1.000
_cell.length_b   1.000
_cell.length_c   1.000
_cell.angle_alpha   90.00
_cell.angle_beta   90.00
_cell.angle_gamma   90.00
#
_symmetry.space_group_name_H-M   'P 1'
#
loop_
_entity.id
_entity.type
_entity.pdbx_description
1 polymer ?
#
loop_
_entity_poly.entity_id
_entity_poly.type
_entity_poly.pdbx_seq_one_letter_code
_entity_poly.pdbx_strand_id
1 'polypeptide(L)'
;MAATRAPVSRPPLSIPALVIATLACAAALLSGCSDAGSPAKKDRTKDGTTQAVVPLAADDLQNAYLKVIKNVLPSVVQIQASDELGSGVVYDGQGHIVTNAHVVGSEKTFRVTTANSQNVLTARLVYT
;
A
#
# COMPACT_ATOMS: atom_id res chain seq x y z
N MET A 1 -50.49 -37.84 3.24
CA MET A 1 -49.53 -38.96 3.44
C MET A 1 -48.19 -38.37 3.79
N ALA A 2 -47.75 -38.59 5.03
CA ALA A 2 -46.54 -38.05 5.62
C ALA A 2 -45.31 -38.87 5.20
N ALA A 3 -44.17 -38.23 4.93
CA ALA A 3 -42.87 -38.88 4.83
C ALA A 3 -41.97 -38.38 5.97
N THR A 4 -41.61 -39.33 6.83
CA THR A 4 -40.91 -39.22 8.10
C THR A 4 -39.45 -38.75 7.94
N ARG A 5 -39.04 -37.72 8.71
CA ARG A 5 -37.63 -37.34 8.92
C ARG A 5 -36.97 -38.29 9.92
N ALA A 6 -35.81 -38.84 9.58
CA ALA A 6 -34.95 -39.58 10.53
C ALA A 6 -34.02 -38.61 11.31
N PRO A 7 -33.76 -38.85 12.61
CA PRO A 7 -32.86 -38.02 13.41
C PRO A 7 -31.38 -38.43 13.26
N VAL A 8 -30.51 -37.45 13.03
CA VAL A 8 -29.04 -37.61 13.06
C VAL A 8 -28.55 -37.39 14.48
N SER A 9 -27.96 -38.42 15.09
CA SER A 9 -27.32 -38.36 16.41
C SER A 9 -25.89 -37.82 16.30
N ARG A 10 -25.54 -36.80 17.10
CA ARG A 10 -24.16 -36.27 17.24
C ARG A 10 -23.66 -36.51 18.66
N PRO A 11 -22.46 -37.08 18.87
CA PRO A 11 -21.90 -37.26 20.21
C PRO A 11 -21.39 -35.92 20.79
N PRO A 12 -21.44 -35.73 22.11
CA PRO A 12 -20.87 -34.56 22.77
C PRO A 12 -19.37 -34.74 22.96
N LEU A 13 -18.54 -33.83 22.43
CA LEU A 13 -17.10 -33.83 22.70
C LEU A 13 -16.72 -32.61 23.54
N SER A 14 -16.27 -32.93 24.76
CA SER A 14 -15.95 -32.05 25.88
C SER A 14 -14.82 -31.07 25.59
N ILE A 15 -15.02 -29.82 26.02
CA ILE A 15 -14.25 -28.62 25.67
C ILE A 15 -13.04 -28.27 26.61
N PRO A 16 -12.66 -28.97 27.71
CA PRO A 16 -11.76 -28.31 28.68
C PRO A 16 -10.24 -28.47 28.41
N ALA A 17 -9.81 -29.15 27.33
CA ALA A 17 -8.38 -29.51 27.16
C ALA A 17 -7.59 -28.62 26.18
N LEU A 18 -8.23 -27.81 25.33
CA LEU A 18 -7.52 -27.06 24.28
C LEU A 18 -6.99 -25.69 24.73
N VAL A 19 -7.46 -25.17 25.87
CA VAL A 19 -7.11 -23.82 26.36
C VAL A 19 -5.73 -23.78 27.01
N ILE A 20 -5.18 -24.93 27.43
CA ILE A 20 -3.89 -24.98 28.14
C ILE A 20 -2.69 -25.00 27.15
N ALA A 21 -2.91 -25.47 25.91
CA ALA A 21 -1.83 -25.58 24.92
C ALA A 21 -1.45 -24.23 24.27
N THR A 22 -2.35 -23.24 24.25
CA THR A 22 -2.09 -21.94 23.59
C THR A 22 -1.29 -20.97 24.45
N LEU A 23 -1.25 -21.14 25.77
CA LEU A 23 -0.50 -20.25 26.68
C LEU A 23 1.00 -20.57 26.71
N ALA A 24 1.40 -21.79 26.34
CA ALA A 24 2.81 -22.21 26.33
C ALA A 24 3.58 -21.73 25.07
N CYS A 25 2.89 -21.45 23.96
CA CYS A 25 3.53 -20.96 22.73
C CYS A 25 3.91 -19.47 22.77
N ALA A 26 3.35 -18.67 23.69
CA ALA A 26 3.62 -17.24 23.77
C ALA A 26 4.96 -16.89 24.45
N ALA A 27 5.53 -17.81 25.24
CA ALA A 27 6.80 -17.58 25.95
C ALA A 27 8.06 -17.86 25.10
N ALA A 28 7.92 -18.52 23.95
CA ALA A 28 9.06 -18.93 23.11
C ALA A 28 9.49 -17.87 22.08
N LEU A 29 8.74 -16.78 21.91
CA LEU A 29 8.99 -15.76 20.87
C LEU A 29 9.83 -14.56 21.35
N LEU A 30 10.35 -14.58 22.58
CA LEU A 30 11.14 -13.48 23.16
C LEU A 30 12.67 -13.71 23.12
N SER A 31 13.14 -14.80 22.48
CA SER A 31 14.58 -15.10 22.37
C SER A 31 15.09 -14.76 20.97
N GLY A 32 15.34 -13.47 20.73
CA GLY A 32 15.79 -13.00 19.43
C GLY A 32 16.20 -11.53 19.40
N CYS A 33 17.24 -11.16 20.15
CA CYS A 33 18.07 -9.99 19.89
C CYS A 33 19.39 -10.15 20.68
N SER A 34 20.33 -10.88 20.12
CA SER A 34 21.74 -10.82 20.52
C SER A 34 22.55 -10.74 19.24
N ASP A 35 22.68 -9.53 18.70
CA ASP A 35 23.70 -9.22 17.71
C ASP A 35 25.03 -9.14 18.47
N ALA A 36 25.73 -10.28 18.49
CA ALA A 36 27.04 -10.40 19.09
C ALA A 36 28.05 -9.65 18.22
N GLY A 37 28.34 -8.41 18.62
CA GLY A 37 29.43 -7.62 18.06
C GLY A 37 30.74 -8.40 18.10
N SER A 38 31.23 -8.82 16.93
CA SER A 38 32.60 -9.28 16.73
C SER A 38 33.42 -8.15 16.09
N PRO A 39 34.58 -7.77 16.65
CA PRO A 39 35.39 -6.69 16.12
C PRO A 39 36.21 -7.23 14.95
N ALA A 40 35.73 -7.04 13.72
CA ALA A 40 36.56 -7.24 12.54
C ALA A 40 37.43 -6.00 12.33
N LYS A 41 38.61 -6.01 12.97
CA LYS A 41 39.70 -5.09 12.63
C LYS A 41 40.18 -5.41 11.21
N LYS A 42 39.91 -4.53 10.25
CA LYS A 42 40.67 -4.48 8.99
C LYS A 42 40.73 -3.06 8.46
N ASP A 43 41.93 -2.51 8.53
CA ASP A 43 42.35 -1.27 7.90
C ASP A 43 41.89 -1.19 6.44
N ARG A 44 41.04 -0.21 6.17
CA ARG A 44 41.00 0.49 4.88
C ARG A 44 40.76 1.96 5.17
N THR A 45 41.84 2.73 5.15
CA THR A 45 41.79 4.16 4.86
C THR A 45 41.10 4.33 3.50
N LYS A 46 39.80 4.58 3.56
CA LYS A 46 39.05 5.28 2.52
C LYS A 46 38.60 6.56 3.20
N ASP A 47 39.09 7.69 2.70
CA ASP A 47 38.48 9.00 2.92
C ASP A 47 37.05 8.95 2.35
N GLY A 48 36.15 8.35 3.12
CA GLY A 48 34.73 8.48 2.96
C GLY A 48 34.31 9.48 4.01
N THR A 49 34.08 10.73 3.61
CA THR A 49 33.37 11.68 4.45
C THR A 49 32.02 11.06 4.79
N THR A 50 31.90 10.48 5.99
CA THR A 50 30.61 10.12 6.55
C THR A 50 29.87 11.43 6.77
N GLN A 51 29.05 11.83 5.80
CA GLN A 51 28.13 12.94 6.02
C GLN A 51 27.19 12.51 7.15
N ALA A 52 27.34 13.14 8.31
CA ALA A 52 26.38 13.01 9.37
C ALA A 52 25.03 13.49 8.82
N VAL A 53 24.05 12.59 8.76
CA VAL A 53 22.67 12.95 8.43
C VAL A 53 22.15 13.75 9.60
N VAL A 54 22.11 15.08 9.45
CA VAL A 54 21.49 15.96 10.45
C VAL A 54 19.99 15.63 10.43
N PRO A 55 19.36 15.30 11.58
CA PRO A 55 17.93 15.09 11.62
C PRO A 55 17.23 16.35 11.12
N LEU A 56 16.34 16.22 10.13
CA LEU A 56 15.49 17.35 9.75
C LEU A 56 14.65 17.76 10.96
N ALA A 57 14.58 19.06 11.21
CA ALA A 57 13.61 19.56 12.18
C ALA A 57 12.20 19.14 11.73
N ALA A 58 11.30 18.89 12.67
CA ALA A 58 9.94 18.43 12.35
C ALA A 58 9.22 19.39 11.38
N ASP A 59 9.43 20.68 11.55
CA ASP A 59 8.87 21.73 10.69
C ASP A 59 9.45 21.68 9.26
N ASP A 60 10.74 21.36 9.11
CA ASP A 60 11.37 21.23 7.80
C ASP A 60 10.78 20.06 7.01
N LEU A 61 10.53 18.94 7.69
CA LEU A 61 9.90 17.77 7.08
C LEU A 61 8.45 18.08 6.66
N GLN A 62 7.67 18.73 7.54
CA GLN A 62 6.31 19.16 7.21
C GLN A 62 6.28 20.07 5.98
N ASN A 63 7.17 21.08 5.95
CA ASN A 63 7.28 22.01 4.83
C ASN A 63 7.69 21.29 3.53
N ALA A 64 8.57 20.30 3.61
CA ALA A 64 8.95 19.49 2.46
C ALA A 64 7.75 18.70 1.89
N TYR A 65 6.93 18.08 2.75
CA TYR A 65 5.70 17.41 2.30
C TYR A 65 4.71 18.37 1.65
N LEU A 66 4.43 19.52 2.29
CA LEU A 66 3.52 20.53 1.74
C LEU A 66 4.00 21.05 0.39
N LYS A 67 5.32 21.20 0.20
CA LYS A 67 5.91 21.61 -1.08
C LYS A 67 5.66 20.59 -2.17
N VAL A 68 5.86 19.29 -1.90
CA VAL A 68 5.58 18.23 -2.87
C VAL A 68 4.11 18.21 -3.26
N ILE A 69 3.21 18.28 -2.27
CA ILE A 69 1.76 18.31 -2.51
C ILE A 69 1.40 19.48 -3.45
N LYS A 70 1.83 20.70 -3.11
CA LYS A 70 1.55 21.88 -3.94
C LYS A 70 2.09 21.76 -5.37
N ASN A 71 3.26 21.14 -5.53
CA ASN A 71 3.90 21.00 -6.83
C ASN A 71 3.25 19.92 -7.70
N VAL A 72 2.73 18.85 -7.09
CA VAL A 72 2.24 17.67 -7.82
C VAL A 72 0.73 17.73 -8.07
N LEU A 73 -0.05 18.32 -7.16
CA LEU A 73 -1.52 18.36 -7.27
C LEU A 73 -2.03 18.84 -8.64
N PRO A 74 -1.46 19.89 -9.28
CA PRO A 74 -1.94 20.33 -10.60
C PRO A 74 -1.85 19.27 -11.71
N SER A 75 -0.98 18.27 -11.56
CA SER A 75 -0.81 17.19 -12.54
C SER A 75 -1.67 15.96 -12.27
N VAL A 76 -2.35 15.88 -11.11
CA VAL A 76 -3.15 14.71 -10.74
C VAL A 76 -4.57 14.83 -11.31
N VAL A 77 -5.06 13.72 -11.83
CA VAL A 77 -6.43 13.58 -12.33
C VAL A 77 -7.11 12.38 -11.71
N GLN A 78 -8.42 12.46 -11.57
CA GLN A 78 -9.29 11.33 -11.32
C GLN A 78 -9.73 10.73 -12.65
N ILE A 79 -9.70 9.41 -12.76
CA ILE A 79 -10.17 8.65 -13.92
C ILE A 79 -11.34 7.80 -13.46
N GLN A 80 -12.46 7.92 -14.16
CA GLN A 80 -13.64 7.09 -13.96
C GLN A 80 -13.89 6.27 -15.23
N ALA A 81 -13.71 4.96 -15.09
CA ALA A 81 -14.14 3.95 -16.04
C ALA A 81 -15.60 3.54 -15.74
N SER A 82 -16.13 2.55 -16.44
CA SER A 82 -17.52 2.10 -16.25
C SER A 82 -17.72 1.47 -14.87
N ASP A 83 -16.79 0.62 -14.45
CA ASP A 83 -16.89 -0.14 -13.19
C ASP A 83 -15.79 0.20 -12.16
N GLU A 84 -14.84 1.06 -12.51
CA GLU A 84 -13.67 1.35 -11.66
C GLU A 84 -13.35 2.84 -11.58
N LEU A 85 -12.75 3.23 -10.45
CA LEU A 85 -12.28 4.57 -10.16
C LEU A 85 -10.78 4.52 -9.86
N GLY A 86 -10.02 5.39 -10.50
CA GLY A 86 -8.58 5.49 -10.29
C GLY A 86 -8.06 6.91 -10.36
N SER A 87 -6.75 7.02 -10.18
CA SER A 87 -6.02 8.27 -10.40
C SER A 87 -5.06 8.13 -11.57
N GLY A 88 -4.66 9.26 -12.13
CA GLY A 88 -3.60 9.34 -13.11
C GLY A 88 -2.78 10.60 -12.94
N VAL A 89 -1.67 10.67 -13.66
CA VAL A 89 -0.80 11.84 -13.73
C VAL A 89 -0.69 12.30 -15.17
N VAL A 90 -0.89 13.59 -15.41
CA VAL A 90 -0.63 14.22 -16.71
C VAL A 90 0.87 14.17 -16.97
N TYR A 91 1.26 13.47 -18.03
CA TYR A 91 2.64 13.17 -18.38
C TYR A 91 3.30 14.29 -19.19
N ASP A 92 2.54 14.93 -20.09
CA ASP A 92 3.05 15.98 -20.97
C ASP A 92 2.03 17.11 -21.20
N GLY A 93 2.48 18.16 -21.90
CA GLY A 93 1.63 19.30 -22.27
C GLY A 93 0.57 19.01 -23.34
N GLN A 94 0.54 17.79 -23.90
CA GLN A 94 -0.47 17.37 -24.88
C GLN A 94 -1.70 16.76 -24.20
N GLY A 95 -1.63 16.51 -22.90
CA GLY A 95 -2.71 15.92 -22.12
C GLY A 95 -2.68 14.40 -22.04
N HIS A 96 -1.55 13.75 -22.35
CA HIS A 96 -1.40 12.33 -22.10
C HIS A 96 -1.39 12.04 -20.60
N ILE A 97 -2.09 10.98 -20.18
CA ILE A 97 -2.22 10.59 -18.78
C ILE A 97 -1.68 9.17 -18.62
N VAL A 98 -0.86 8.97 -17.58
CA VAL A 98 -0.42 7.64 -17.14
C VAL A 98 -1.27 7.18 -15.96
N THR A 99 -1.72 5.93 -16.01
CA THR A 99 -2.48 5.27 -14.93
C THR A 99 -2.15 3.78 -14.89
N ASN A 100 -2.68 3.08 -13.90
CA ASN A 100 -2.53 1.64 -13.80
C ASN A 100 -3.43 0.93 -14.82
N ALA A 101 -2.98 -0.23 -15.31
CA ALA A 101 -3.75 -1.04 -16.26
C ALA A 101 -5.10 -1.53 -15.69
N HIS A 102 -5.18 -1.80 -14.38
CA HIS A 102 -6.44 -2.25 -13.76
C HIS A 102 -7.53 -1.19 -13.92
N VAL A 103 -7.19 0.10 -13.71
CA VAL A 103 -8.15 1.22 -13.78
C VAL A 103 -8.84 1.31 -15.13
N VAL A 104 -8.14 0.98 -16.22
CA VAL A 104 -8.65 1.13 -17.59
C VAL A 104 -9.27 -0.15 -18.15
N GLY A 105 -8.93 -1.32 -17.59
CA GLY A 105 -9.45 -2.61 -18.03
C GLY A 105 -9.36 -2.80 -19.56
N SER A 106 -10.49 -3.17 -20.16
CA SER A 106 -10.65 -3.30 -21.62
C SER A 106 -11.30 -2.08 -22.29
N GLU A 107 -11.67 -1.07 -21.51
CA GLU A 107 -12.37 0.12 -21.99
C GLU A 107 -11.46 1.02 -22.83
N LYS A 108 -12.06 1.84 -23.70
CA LYS A 108 -11.32 2.74 -24.61
C LYS A 108 -11.60 4.21 -24.39
N THR A 109 -12.61 4.54 -23.59
CA THR A 109 -13.07 5.90 -23.35
C THR A 109 -13.37 6.07 -21.87
N PHE A 110 -12.94 7.19 -21.28
CA PHE A 110 -13.01 7.41 -19.84
C PHE A 110 -13.48 8.83 -19.54
N ARG A 111 -14.02 9.03 -18.34
CA ARG A 111 -14.31 10.36 -17.80
C ARG A 111 -13.15 10.77 -16.89
N VAL A 112 -12.63 11.97 -17.09
CA VAL A 112 -11.47 12.48 -16.37
C VAL A 112 -11.81 13.83 -15.75
N THR A 113 -11.42 14.01 -14.49
CA THR A 113 -11.56 15.28 -13.75
C THR A 113 -10.22 15.68 -13.17
N THR A 114 -9.78 16.91 -13.40
CA THR A 114 -8.51 17.41 -12.85
C THR A 114 -8.66 17.82 -11.39
N ALA A 115 -7.60 17.71 -10.57
CA ALA A 115 -7.67 18.08 -9.15
C ALA A 115 -8.14 19.53 -8.88
N ASN A 116 -7.93 20.45 -9.83
CA ASN A 116 -8.24 21.88 -9.69
C ASN A 116 -9.59 22.30 -10.31
N SER A 117 -10.35 21.38 -10.91
CA SER A 117 -11.59 21.70 -11.62
C SER A 117 -12.64 20.62 -11.45
N GLN A 118 -13.92 21.01 -11.46
CA GLN A 118 -15.05 20.07 -11.48
C GLN A 118 -15.49 19.70 -12.90
N ASN A 119 -14.83 20.25 -13.93
CA ASN A 119 -15.15 19.95 -15.32
C ASN A 119 -14.74 18.53 -15.67
N VAL A 120 -15.68 17.79 -16.26
CA VAL A 120 -15.45 16.43 -16.71
C VAL A 120 -15.02 16.45 -18.18
N LEU A 121 -13.90 15.81 -18.45
CA LEU A 121 -13.33 15.64 -19.76
C LEU A 121 -13.50 14.19 -20.23
N THR A 122 -13.56 14.00 -21.55
CA THR A 122 -13.52 12.66 -22.15
C THR A 122 -12.09 12.35 -22.57
N ALA A 123 -11.54 11.24 -22.06
CA ALA A 123 -10.22 10.74 -22.46
C ALA A 123 -10.37 9.44 -23.27
N ARG A 124 -9.33 9.10 -24.05
CA ARG A 124 -9.27 7.87 -24.84
C ARG A 124 -7.99 7.09 -24.55
N LEU A 125 -8.07 5.77 -24.62
CA LEU A 125 -6.91 4.90 -24.53
C LEU A 125 -6.08 5.00 -25.80
N VAL A 126 -4.81 5.38 -25.67
CA VAL A 126 -3.88 5.54 -26.80
C VAL A 126 -2.81 4.45 -26.86
N TYR A 127 -2.54 3.76 -25.75
CA TYR A 127 -1.54 2.69 -25.64
C TYR A 127 -1.88 1.76 -24.47
N THR A 128 -1.47 0.49 -24.55
CA THR A 128 -1.60 -0.56 -23.51
C THR A 128 -0.39 -1.46 -23.50
#